data_AF-A0A657ITY8-F1
#
_entry.id   AF-A0A657ITY8-F1
#
_cell.length_a   1.000
_cell.length_b   1.000
_cell.length_c   1.000
_cell.angle_alpha   90.00
_cell.angle_beta   90.00
_cell.angle_gamma   90.00
#
_symmetry.space_group_name_H-M   'P 1'
#
loop_
_entity.id
_entity.type
_entity.pdbx_description
1 polymer ?
#
loop_
_entity_poly.entity_id
_entity_poly.type
_entity_poly.pdbx_seq_one_letter_code
_entity_poly.pdbx_strand_id
1 'polypeptide(L)'
;MGVWTFLHQIPAVPADQETEETRICRAAGEAEPDEDGRIAVEDLPLRDGLPEGAYDVLLGPVIEATEGEPAWVTCTIRREAVQDERLALSEGGQDPEPVLLEDHQEDVAVRAKALGELLALPPFVRDALREAGLKHDAGKKTSAFQTRLFLGGNHRGEGLSAQERGDFRKKQRKMSYAKSEGLLPLSRTQADPVPKGWRHEMVSAAMFWADQTVGNPAVLPETAGQTELTAWLIGTHHGLGRCGFPVGVAQLLGVLSAEERKDGVEEAVRLLYGVGLWEDLAALMERTFGPWGASYLEALLRAADVTISQEGR
;
A
#
# COMPACT_ATOMS: atom_id res chain seq x y z
N MET A 1 0.74 -25.74 -1.26
CA MET A 1 0.69 -24.29 -1.53
C MET A 1 1.75 -23.97 -2.57
N GLY A 2 1.34 -23.79 -3.83
CA GLY A 2 2.22 -23.40 -4.92
C GLY A 2 1.71 -22.10 -5.52
N VAL A 3 2.59 -21.12 -5.71
CA VAL A 3 2.30 -19.85 -6.38
C VAL A 3 2.90 -19.95 -7.78
N TRP A 4 2.09 -19.77 -8.83
CA TRP A 4 2.51 -19.97 -10.23
C TRP A 4 2.39 -18.67 -11.04
N THR A 5 3.20 -18.52 -12.11
CA THR A 5 3.34 -17.29 -12.91
C THR A 5 3.13 -17.55 -14.40
N PHE A 6 2.31 -16.72 -15.07
CA PHE A 6 1.91 -16.91 -16.48
C PHE A 6 1.97 -15.59 -17.28
N LEU A 7 2.20 -15.67 -18.60
CA LEU A 7 2.39 -14.52 -19.50
C LEU A 7 1.88 -14.86 -20.93
N HIS A 8 1.10 -13.98 -21.57
CA HIS A 8 0.87 -14.05 -23.01
C HIS A 8 0.60 -12.67 -23.65
N GLN A 9 0.93 -12.53 -24.95
CA GLN A 9 0.80 -11.34 -25.81
C GLN A 9 0.03 -11.71 -27.09
N ILE A 10 -1.05 -11.00 -27.46
CA ILE A 10 -1.49 -10.70 -28.86
C ILE A 10 -2.31 -9.36 -28.85
N PRO A 11 -2.69 -8.72 -29.98
CA PRO A 11 -2.48 -7.29 -30.26
C PRO A 11 -3.62 -6.33 -29.81
N ALA A 12 -3.27 -5.04 -29.72
CA ALA A 12 -4.04 -3.98 -29.07
C ALA A 12 -5.46 -3.68 -29.61
N VAL A 13 -6.37 -3.43 -28.68
CA VAL A 13 -7.67 -2.75 -28.85
C VAL A 13 -7.71 -1.55 -27.87
N PRO A 14 -8.29 -0.38 -28.22
CA PRO A 14 -8.15 0.83 -27.41
C PRO A 14 -9.22 1.00 -26.32
N ALA A 15 -8.72 1.24 -25.10
CA ALA A 15 -9.20 2.03 -23.96
C ALA A 15 -10.70 2.20 -23.65
N ASP A 16 -11.11 1.68 -22.49
CA ASP A 16 -12.03 2.32 -21.55
C ASP A 16 -11.87 1.74 -20.13
N GLN A 17 -12.36 2.49 -19.15
CA GLN A 17 -11.97 2.46 -17.73
C GLN A 17 -12.27 1.14 -17.02
N GLU A 18 -11.26 0.51 -16.40
CA GLU A 18 -11.47 -0.66 -15.55
C GLU A 18 -11.02 -0.42 -14.10
N THR A 19 -11.99 -0.49 -13.19
CA THR A 19 -11.79 -0.58 -11.72
C THR A 19 -11.22 -1.95 -11.34
N GLU A 20 -10.43 -2.03 -10.26
CA GLU A 20 -10.03 -3.32 -9.67
C GLU A 20 -11.28 -4.08 -9.20
N GLU A 21 -11.60 -5.20 -9.85
CA GLU A 21 -12.72 -6.07 -9.48
C GLU A 21 -12.19 -7.45 -9.07
N THR A 22 -12.25 -7.77 -7.78
CA THR A 22 -12.04 -9.14 -7.29
C THR A 22 -13.36 -9.90 -7.44
N ARG A 23 -13.37 -10.95 -8.27
CA ARG A 23 -14.56 -11.80 -8.45
C ARG A 23 -14.38 -13.13 -7.74
N ILE A 24 -15.39 -13.53 -6.96
CA ILE A 24 -15.47 -14.84 -6.30
C ILE A 24 -16.40 -15.72 -7.13
N CYS A 25 -15.87 -16.80 -7.71
CA CYS A 25 -16.63 -17.75 -8.50
C CYS A 25 -16.99 -18.97 -7.65
N ARG A 26 -18.25 -19.44 -7.76
CA ARG A 26 -18.68 -20.69 -7.12
C ARG A 26 -18.53 -21.85 -8.09
N ALA A 27 -17.72 -22.82 -7.66
CA ALA A 27 -17.33 -24.05 -8.36
C ALA A 27 -16.57 -23.78 -9.67
N ALA A 28 -15.41 -24.41 -9.88
CA ALA A 28 -14.89 -24.59 -11.23
C ALA A 28 -15.76 -25.69 -11.87
N GLY A 29 -16.28 -25.46 -13.07
CA GLY A 29 -16.98 -26.53 -13.79
C GLY A 29 -15.92 -27.37 -14.46
N GLU A 30 -15.88 -28.68 -14.19
CA GLU A 30 -15.25 -29.82 -14.90
C GLU A 30 -13.98 -29.57 -15.75
N ALA A 31 -13.18 -28.54 -15.47
CA ALA A 31 -11.99 -28.20 -16.23
C ALA A 31 -10.76 -28.74 -15.49
N GLU A 32 -10.27 -29.89 -15.93
CA GLU A 32 -9.00 -30.40 -15.43
C GLU A 32 -7.87 -29.46 -15.85
N PRO A 33 -7.01 -29.01 -14.91
CA PRO A 33 -5.86 -28.20 -15.26
C PRO A 33 -4.89 -28.98 -16.15
N ASP A 34 -4.21 -28.28 -17.07
CA ASP A 34 -3.17 -28.88 -17.93
C ASP A 34 -1.98 -29.43 -17.11
N GLU A 35 -1.01 -30.06 -17.78
CA GLU A 35 0.19 -30.63 -17.12
C GLU A 35 1.01 -29.59 -16.30
N ASP A 36 0.80 -28.30 -16.56
CA ASP A 36 1.42 -27.18 -15.87
C ASP A 36 0.48 -26.52 -14.83
N GLY A 37 -0.70 -27.10 -14.57
CA GLY A 37 -1.67 -26.59 -13.59
C GLY A 37 -2.57 -25.46 -14.11
N ARG A 38 -2.70 -25.26 -15.43
CA ARG A 38 -3.45 -24.15 -16.04
C ARG A 38 -4.88 -24.54 -16.38
N ILE A 39 -5.82 -23.64 -16.11
CA ILE A 39 -7.20 -23.73 -16.59
C ILE A 39 -7.41 -22.54 -17.54
N ALA A 40 -7.96 -22.78 -18.73
CA ALA A 40 -8.25 -21.71 -19.65
C ALA A 40 -9.40 -20.84 -19.11
N VAL A 41 -9.39 -19.54 -19.37
CA VAL A 41 -10.37 -18.60 -18.79
C VAL A 41 -11.78 -18.91 -19.32
N GLU A 42 -11.85 -19.38 -20.56
CA GLU A 42 -13.05 -19.91 -21.21
C GLU A 42 -13.67 -21.13 -20.51
N ASP A 43 -12.88 -21.85 -19.72
CA ASP A 43 -13.32 -23.05 -18.99
C ASP A 43 -13.75 -22.75 -17.55
N LEU A 44 -13.60 -21.50 -17.08
CA LEU A 44 -14.14 -21.06 -15.78
C LEU A 44 -15.64 -20.75 -15.92
N PRO A 45 -16.52 -21.22 -15.01
CA PRO A 45 -17.96 -21.01 -15.10
C PRO A 45 -18.33 -19.61 -14.63
N LEU A 46 -17.99 -18.63 -15.45
CA LEU A 46 -18.26 -17.21 -15.24
C LEU A 46 -19.58 -16.85 -15.91
N ARG A 47 -20.51 -16.25 -15.16
CA ARG A 47 -21.78 -15.77 -15.72
C ARG A 47 -21.61 -14.60 -16.69
N ASP A 48 -20.52 -13.85 -16.53
CA ASP A 48 -20.11 -12.73 -17.37
C ASP A 48 -18.58 -12.80 -17.44
N GLY A 49 -18.02 -13.09 -18.61
CA GLY A 49 -16.59 -13.38 -18.82
C GLY A 49 -15.65 -12.39 -18.13
N LEU A 50 -14.45 -12.86 -17.77
CA LEU A 50 -13.42 -12.03 -17.15
C LEU A 50 -12.82 -11.03 -18.17
N PRO A 51 -12.42 -9.82 -17.73
CA PRO A 51 -11.71 -8.88 -18.59
C PRO A 51 -10.42 -9.47 -19.19
N GLU A 52 -9.88 -8.86 -20.24
CA GLU A 52 -8.61 -9.31 -20.80
C GLU A 52 -7.44 -8.94 -19.85
N GLY A 53 -6.62 -9.92 -19.45
CA GLY A 53 -5.50 -9.68 -18.53
C GLY A 53 -4.79 -10.94 -18.06
N ALA A 54 -3.59 -10.80 -17.49
CA ALA A 54 -2.96 -11.88 -16.74
C ALA A 54 -3.61 -11.97 -15.36
N TYR A 55 -3.83 -13.16 -14.80
CA TYR A 55 -4.49 -13.35 -13.51
C TYR A 55 -3.59 -14.06 -12.49
N ASP A 56 -3.71 -13.67 -11.23
CA ASP A 56 -3.32 -14.46 -10.06
C ASP A 56 -4.55 -15.26 -9.62
N VAL A 57 -4.47 -16.59 -9.69
CA VAL A 57 -5.58 -17.48 -9.33
C VAL A 57 -5.24 -18.19 -8.01
N LEU A 58 -6.13 -18.12 -7.04
CA LEU A 58 -6.00 -18.82 -5.77
C LEU A 58 -7.22 -19.70 -5.52
N LEU A 59 -6.95 -20.99 -5.30
CA LEU A 59 -7.94 -22.03 -5.07
C LEU A 59 -8.17 -22.21 -3.58
N GLY A 60 -9.43 -22.21 -3.19
CA GLY A 60 -9.88 -22.57 -1.86
C GLY A 60 -9.70 -24.07 -1.57
N PRO A 61 -9.91 -24.49 -0.31
CA PRO A 61 -9.80 -25.89 0.08
C PRO A 61 -10.85 -26.75 -0.64
N VAL A 62 -10.46 -27.98 -0.97
CA VAL A 62 -11.40 -29.05 -1.35
C VAL A 62 -12.04 -29.57 -0.06
N ILE A 63 -13.36 -29.58 0.00
CA ILE A 63 -14.12 -30.09 1.16
C ILE A 63 -15.02 -31.23 0.69
N GLU A 64 -15.44 -32.12 1.59
CA GLU A 64 -16.33 -33.24 1.22
C GLU A 64 -17.60 -32.77 0.49
N ALA A 65 -18.10 -31.58 0.87
CA ALA A 65 -19.30 -30.98 0.28
C ALA A 65 -19.12 -30.49 -1.17
N THR A 66 -17.89 -30.43 -1.68
CA THR A 66 -17.58 -29.96 -3.04
C THR A 66 -17.19 -31.09 -3.98
N GLU A 67 -17.34 -32.35 -3.56
CA GLU A 67 -17.16 -33.56 -4.40
C GLU A 67 -15.82 -33.61 -5.16
N GLY A 68 -14.76 -33.04 -4.60
CA GLY A 68 -13.43 -33.00 -5.22
C GLY A 68 -13.05 -31.65 -5.82
N GLU A 69 -14.01 -30.73 -5.97
CA GLU A 69 -13.77 -29.37 -6.46
C GLU A 69 -13.32 -28.41 -5.34
N PRO A 70 -12.55 -27.35 -5.65
CA PRO A 70 -12.23 -26.31 -4.68
C PRO A 70 -13.49 -25.52 -4.28
N ALA A 71 -13.67 -25.26 -2.98
CA ALA A 71 -14.85 -24.58 -2.44
C ALA A 71 -15.06 -23.15 -2.98
N TRP A 72 -13.98 -22.52 -3.44
CA TRP A 72 -14.00 -21.22 -4.09
C TRP A 72 -12.75 -21.05 -4.94
N VAL A 73 -12.84 -20.19 -5.95
CA VAL A 73 -11.70 -19.72 -6.74
C VAL A 73 -11.71 -18.20 -6.72
N THR A 74 -10.56 -17.60 -6.45
CA THR A 74 -10.35 -16.15 -6.58
C THR A 74 -9.43 -15.89 -7.76
N CYS A 75 -9.81 -14.97 -8.64
CA CYS A 75 -9.04 -14.54 -9.80
C CYS A 75 -8.78 -13.03 -9.67
N THR A 76 -7.52 -12.63 -9.57
CA THR A 76 -7.10 -11.23 -9.46
C THR A 76 -6.32 -10.84 -10.70
N ILE A 77 -6.75 -9.81 -11.44
CA ILE A 77 -5.96 -9.30 -12.57
C ILE A 77 -4.57 -8.83 -12.07
N ARG A 78 -3.51 -9.44 -12.60
CA ARG A 78 -2.17 -8.84 -12.64
C ARG A 78 -2.20 -7.68 -13.61
N ARG A 79 -2.35 -6.47 -13.08
CA ARG A 79 -1.80 -5.31 -13.76
C ARG A 79 -0.28 -5.39 -13.63
N GLU A 80 0.46 -5.18 -14.71
CA GLU A 80 1.82 -4.63 -14.55
C GLU A 80 1.67 -3.46 -13.59
N ALA A 81 2.59 -3.30 -12.64
CA ALA A 81 2.50 -2.22 -11.67
C ALA A 81 2.48 -0.90 -12.43
N VAL A 82 1.27 -0.45 -12.76
CA VAL A 82 0.99 0.90 -13.19
C VAL A 82 1.50 1.69 -12.02
N GLN A 83 2.60 2.40 -12.24
CA GLN A 83 3.14 3.37 -11.31
C GLN A 83 2.05 4.39 -11.09
N ASP A 84 1.11 4.11 -10.19
CA ASP A 84 0.00 4.95 -9.74
C ASP A 84 -0.33 6.05 -10.76
N GLU A 85 -0.79 5.68 -11.98
CA GLU A 85 -0.91 6.61 -13.13
C GLU A 85 -1.96 7.71 -12.88
N ARG A 86 -2.61 7.70 -11.72
CA ARG A 86 -3.39 8.84 -11.22
C ARG A 86 -2.51 10.01 -10.75
N LEU A 87 -1.18 9.87 -10.72
CA LEU A 87 -0.21 10.96 -10.60
C LEU A 87 0.05 11.70 -11.93
N ALA A 88 -0.48 11.22 -13.06
CA ALA A 88 -0.34 11.88 -14.37
C ALA A 88 -1.46 12.89 -14.64
N LEU A 89 -1.59 13.90 -13.77
CA LEU A 89 -2.19 15.20 -14.14
C LEU A 89 -1.23 16.30 -13.69
N SER A 90 -0.01 16.27 -14.22
CA SER A 90 0.86 17.44 -14.28
C SER A 90 0.91 17.91 -15.72
N GLU A 91 -0.02 18.79 -16.09
CA GLU A 91 0.25 19.79 -17.13
C GLU A 91 1.02 20.93 -16.47
N GLY A 92 2.32 20.74 -16.26
CA GLY A 92 3.16 21.75 -15.61
C GLY A 92 4.57 21.24 -15.34
N GLY A 93 5.41 21.25 -16.37
CA GLY A 93 6.82 20.87 -16.29
C GLY A 93 7.64 21.78 -15.38
N GLN A 94 7.75 21.40 -14.11
CA GLN A 94 8.90 21.70 -13.27
C GLN A 94 9.52 20.36 -12.87
N ASP A 95 10.82 20.19 -13.12
CA ASP A 95 11.57 19.04 -12.60
C ASP A 95 11.40 19.02 -11.07
N PRO A 96 10.82 17.97 -10.48
CA PRO A 96 10.53 17.96 -9.06
C PRO A 96 11.84 17.84 -8.27
N GLU A 97 12.26 18.94 -7.64
CA GLU A 97 13.38 18.90 -6.69
C GLU A 97 13.11 17.87 -5.58
N PRO A 98 14.15 17.18 -5.06
CA PRO A 98 13.97 16.18 -4.02
C PRO A 98 13.33 16.77 -2.75
N VAL A 99 12.16 16.26 -2.38
CA VAL A 99 11.41 16.68 -1.20
C VAL A 99 11.81 15.86 0.02
N LEU A 100 12.20 16.53 1.10
CA LEU A 100 12.51 15.89 2.37
C LEU A 100 11.25 15.35 3.02
N LEU A 101 11.36 14.15 3.57
CA LEU A 101 10.21 13.46 4.15
C LEU A 101 9.59 14.22 5.33
N GLU A 102 10.41 14.84 6.18
CA GLU A 102 9.91 15.58 7.34
C GLU A 102 9.15 16.84 6.95
N ASP A 103 9.65 17.58 5.95
CA ASP A 103 8.98 18.77 5.42
C ASP A 103 7.63 18.39 4.79
N HIS A 104 7.62 17.34 3.97
CA HIS A 104 6.40 16.80 3.36
C HIS A 104 5.35 16.40 4.41
N GLN A 105 5.77 15.65 5.43
CA GLN A 105 4.86 15.19 6.47
C GLN A 105 4.28 16.35 7.29
N GLU A 106 5.07 17.38 7.59
CA GLU A 106 4.58 18.59 8.26
C GLU A 106 3.58 19.35 7.38
N ASP A 107 3.88 19.51 6.10
CA ASP A 107 3.02 20.19 5.15
C ASP A 107 1.67 19.47 4.95
N VAL A 108 1.69 18.13 4.86
CA VAL A 108 0.47 17.31 4.83
C VAL A 108 -0.32 17.45 6.15
N ALA A 109 0.36 17.44 7.29
CA ALA A 109 -0.27 17.60 8.60
C ALA A 109 -0.99 18.94 8.76
N VAL A 110 -0.33 20.03 8.37
CA VAL A 110 -0.89 21.39 8.38
C VAL A 110 -2.14 21.44 7.49
N ARG A 111 -2.05 20.89 6.28
CA ARG A 111 -3.19 20.88 5.34
C ARG A 111 -4.34 20.01 5.82
N ALA A 112 -4.06 18.80 6.31
CA ALA A 112 -5.09 17.89 6.82
C ALA A 112 -5.86 18.52 7.99
N LYS A 113 -5.15 19.20 8.90
CA LYS A 113 -5.78 19.97 9.98
C LYS A 113 -6.64 21.12 9.45
N ALA A 114 -6.12 21.92 8.52
CA ALA A 114 -6.84 23.05 7.94
C ALA A 114 -8.15 22.62 7.24
N LEU A 115 -8.13 21.48 6.54
CA LEU A 115 -9.35 20.88 5.97
C LEU A 115 -10.36 20.54 7.08
N GLY A 116 -9.91 19.89 8.16
CA GLY A 116 -10.78 19.56 9.28
C GLY A 116 -11.36 20.80 10.00
N GLU A 117 -10.60 21.89 10.09
CA GLU A 117 -11.07 23.17 10.64
C GLU A 117 -12.12 23.83 9.74
N LEU A 118 -11.87 23.89 8.43
CA LEU A 118 -12.81 24.43 7.44
C LEU A 118 -14.16 23.71 7.47
N LEU A 119 -14.13 22.41 7.72
CA LEU A 119 -15.30 21.54 7.78
C LEU A 119 -15.93 21.47 9.18
N ALA A 120 -15.42 22.24 10.14
CA ALA A 120 -15.87 22.27 11.53
C ALA A 120 -15.92 20.87 12.19
N LEU A 121 -14.95 20.00 11.87
CA LEU A 121 -14.86 18.66 12.45
C LEU A 121 -14.55 18.72 13.96
N PRO A 122 -14.95 17.71 14.74
CA PRO A 122 -14.63 17.64 16.17
C PRO A 122 -13.13 17.78 16.44
N PRO A 123 -12.69 18.36 17.58
CA PRO A 123 -11.28 18.54 17.91
C PRO A 123 -10.45 17.26 17.75
N PHE A 124 -10.89 16.14 18.31
CA PHE A 124 -10.15 14.88 18.25
C PHE A 124 -9.96 14.35 16.81
N VAL A 125 -10.91 14.63 15.91
CA VAL A 125 -10.80 14.25 14.48
C VAL A 125 -9.79 15.13 13.77
N ARG A 126 -9.76 16.44 14.07
CA ARG A 126 -8.75 17.36 13.53
C ARG A 126 -7.35 17.01 14.00
N ASP A 127 -7.21 16.64 15.26
CA ASP A 127 -5.94 16.21 15.84
C ASP A 127 -5.48 14.87 15.25
N ALA A 128 -6.41 13.94 14.99
CA ALA A 128 -6.11 12.69 14.29
C ALA A 128 -5.68 12.92 12.84
N LEU A 129 -6.36 13.81 12.09
CA LEU A 129 -5.97 14.18 10.72
C LEU A 129 -4.56 14.78 10.67
N ARG A 130 -4.25 15.69 11.61
CA ARG A 130 -2.93 16.29 11.72
C ARG A 130 -1.86 15.23 12.00
N GLU A 131 -2.08 14.41 13.02
CA GLU A 131 -1.12 13.38 13.43
C GLU A 131 -0.93 12.31 12.34
N ALA A 132 -2.00 11.95 11.64
CA ALA A 132 -1.91 11.04 10.49
C ALA A 132 -1.06 11.67 9.38
N GLY A 133 -1.23 12.96 9.09
CA GLY A 133 -0.36 13.69 8.15
C GLY A 133 1.13 13.61 8.54
N LEU A 134 1.44 13.79 9.83
CA LEU A 134 2.82 13.70 10.34
C LEU A 134 3.44 12.31 10.25
N LYS A 135 2.63 11.26 10.11
CA LYS A 135 3.07 9.87 10.31
C LYS A 135 2.77 8.94 9.14
N HIS A 136 1.92 9.34 8.18
CA HIS A 136 1.44 8.47 7.08
C HIS A 136 2.59 7.84 6.27
N ASP A 137 3.66 8.59 6.06
CA ASP A 137 4.84 8.19 5.32
C ASP A 137 6.03 7.71 6.20
N ALA A 138 5.86 7.52 7.51
CA ALA A 138 6.96 7.12 8.39
C ALA A 138 7.66 5.83 7.93
N GLY A 139 6.91 4.87 7.39
CA GLY A 139 7.41 3.64 6.79
C GLY A 139 8.32 3.85 5.57
N LYS A 140 8.27 5.02 4.91
CA LYS A 140 9.23 5.38 3.85
C LYS A 140 10.64 5.54 4.40
N LYS A 141 10.83 5.81 5.70
CA LYS A 141 12.17 5.89 6.33
C LYS A 141 12.92 4.56 6.34
N THR A 142 12.22 3.45 6.08
CA THR A 142 12.85 2.13 6.08
C THR A 142 13.97 2.05 5.04
N SER A 143 15.08 1.45 5.45
CA SER A 143 16.29 1.30 4.65
C SER A 143 16.03 0.64 3.30
N ALA A 144 15.19 -0.39 3.27
CA ALA A 144 14.77 -1.06 2.04
C ALA A 144 13.93 -0.16 1.13
N PHE A 145 13.01 0.64 1.68
CA PHE A 145 12.21 1.57 0.88
C PHE A 145 13.04 2.73 0.33
N GLN A 146 13.92 3.33 1.15
CA GLN A 146 14.86 4.34 0.66
C GLN A 146 15.82 3.76 -0.39
N THR A 147 16.19 2.48 -0.27
CA THR A 147 16.97 1.78 -1.31
C THR A 147 16.14 1.59 -2.58
N ARG A 148 14.85 1.22 -2.48
CA ARG A 148 13.94 1.15 -3.64
C ARG A 148 13.83 2.51 -4.32
N LEU A 149 13.60 3.59 -3.58
CA LEU A 149 13.54 4.96 -4.13
C LEU A 149 14.84 5.36 -4.83
N PHE A 150 15.99 4.98 -4.27
CA PHE A 150 17.30 5.20 -4.90
C PHE A 150 17.45 4.46 -6.23
N LEU A 151 16.99 3.21 -6.29
CA LEU A 151 17.12 2.31 -7.45
C LEU A 151 16.00 2.48 -8.49
N GLY A 152 14.90 3.15 -8.17
CA GLY A 152 13.67 3.22 -8.97
C GLY A 152 13.48 4.52 -9.75
N GLY A 153 14.56 5.25 -10.05
CA GLY A 153 14.48 6.56 -10.70
C GLY A 153 14.14 6.52 -12.17
N ASN A 154 13.38 7.53 -12.61
CA ASN A 154 13.10 7.80 -14.03
C ASN A 154 14.23 8.61 -14.69
N HIS A 155 15.10 9.24 -13.89
CA HIS A 155 16.28 9.89 -14.40
C HIS A 155 17.32 8.84 -14.74
N ARG A 156 17.44 8.60 -16.04
CA ARG A 156 18.65 8.00 -16.58
C ARG A 156 19.79 8.89 -16.10
N GLY A 157 20.62 8.44 -15.16
CA GLY A 157 21.88 9.10 -14.81
C GLY A 157 22.89 9.17 -15.98
N GLU A 158 22.41 9.11 -17.23
CA GLU A 158 23.05 9.50 -18.46
C GLU A 158 23.56 10.94 -18.31
N GLY A 159 24.88 11.10 -18.36
CA GLY A 159 25.53 12.42 -18.22
C GLY A 159 26.13 12.72 -16.84
N LEU A 160 25.73 12.02 -15.77
CA LEU A 160 26.34 12.19 -14.45
C LEU A 160 27.67 11.42 -14.34
N SER A 161 28.72 12.11 -13.91
CA SER A 161 30.01 11.52 -13.58
C SER A 161 29.92 10.56 -12.39
N ALA A 162 30.91 9.66 -12.26
CA ALA A 162 31.01 8.75 -11.12
C ALA A 162 31.07 9.49 -9.77
N GLN A 163 31.63 10.71 -9.76
CA GLN A 163 31.71 11.55 -8.57
C GLN A 163 30.35 12.15 -8.20
N GLU A 164 29.61 12.70 -9.16
CA GLU A 164 28.26 13.26 -8.91
C GLU A 164 27.30 12.18 -8.41
N ARG A 165 27.37 10.97 -9.00
CA ARG A 165 26.64 9.79 -8.49
C ARG A 165 27.05 9.44 -7.05
N GLY A 166 28.35 9.56 -6.72
CA GLY A 166 28.88 9.31 -5.38
C GLY A 166 28.45 10.36 -4.35
N ASP A 167 28.38 11.62 -4.73
CA ASP A 167 28.00 12.72 -3.84
C ASP A 167 26.49 12.75 -3.60
N PHE A 168 25.68 12.47 -4.63
CA PHE A 168 24.25 12.25 -4.45
C PHE A 168 23.98 11.03 -3.56
N ARG A 169 24.70 9.92 -3.71
CA ARG A 169 24.63 8.77 -2.77
C ARG A 169 24.91 9.18 -1.33
N LYS A 170 25.90 10.04 -1.09
CA LYS A 170 26.22 10.53 0.25
C LYS A 170 25.14 11.46 0.80
N LYS A 171 24.57 12.34 -0.03
CA LYS A 171 23.47 13.24 0.34
C LYS A 171 22.19 12.46 0.63
N GLN A 172 21.89 11.44 -0.17
CA GLN A 172 20.70 10.62 0.01
C GLN A 172 20.80 9.68 1.23
N ARG A 173 21.99 9.13 1.53
CA ARG A 173 22.20 8.35 2.77
C ARG A 173 22.09 9.17 4.06
N LYS A 174 22.09 10.49 3.98
CA LYS A 174 21.98 11.39 5.14
C LYS A 174 20.57 11.91 5.38
N MET A 175 19.65 11.75 4.43
CA MET A 175 18.31 12.34 4.46
C MET A 175 17.26 11.30 4.04
N SER A 176 16.07 11.35 4.63
CA SER A 176 14.93 10.53 4.19
C SER A 176 14.07 11.33 3.22
N TYR A 177 13.72 10.76 2.07
CA TYR A 177 12.92 11.43 1.05
C TYR A 177 11.51 10.87 0.99
N ALA A 178 10.52 11.74 0.80
CA ALA A 178 9.15 11.36 0.49
C ALA A 178 9.03 10.87 -0.96
N LYS A 179 9.75 11.53 -1.86
CA LYS A 179 9.96 11.18 -3.27
C LYS A 179 11.40 11.52 -3.64
N SER A 180 12.04 10.68 -4.44
CA SER A 180 13.34 10.98 -5.01
C SER A 180 13.35 10.71 -6.50
N GLU A 181 14.11 11.51 -7.23
CA GLU A 181 14.30 11.36 -8.67
C GLU A 181 14.94 10.02 -9.09
N GLY A 182 15.63 9.34 -8.17
CA GLY A 182 16.33 8.07 -8.36
C GLY A 182 17.40 8.15 -9.45
N LEU A 183 18.56 7.52 -9.24
CA LEU A 183 19.72 7.75 -10.12
C LEU A 183 19.97 6.69 -11.18
N LEU A 184 19.37 5.53 -10.99
CA LEU A 184 19.63 4.34 -11.77
C LEU A 184 18.28 3.73 -12.11
N PRO A 185 18.04 3.33 -13.37
CA PRO A 185 16.94 2.42 -13.66
C PRO A 185 17.21 1.11 -12.92
N LEU A 186 16.18 0.52 -12.30
CA LEU A 186 16.22 -0.86 -11.81
C LEU A 186 16.69 -1.73 -12.97
N SER A 187 17.93 -2.24 -12.91
CA SER A 187 18.35 -3.29 -13.83
C SER A 187 17.40 -4.47 -13.62
N ARG A 188 16.86 -5.04 -14.70
CA ARG A 188 16.00 -6.25 -14.67
C ARG A 188 16.63 -7.44 -13.91
N THR A 189 17.92 -7.36 -13.57
CA THR A 189 18.70 -8.36 -12.83
C THR A 189 18.88 -8.06 -11.33
N GLN A 190 18.53 -6.88 -10.84
CA GLN A 190 18.56 -6.58 -9.40
C GLN A 190 17.21 -6.91 -8.78
N ALA A 191 17.23 -7.76 -7.74
CA ALA A 191 16.05 -8.05 -6.96
C ALA A 191 15.58 -6.77 -6.24
N ASP A 192 14.27 -6.48 -6.33
CA ASP A 192 13.64 -5.41 -5.59
C ASP A 192 13.87 -5.64 -4.08
N PRO A 193 14.42 -4.65 -3.33
CA PRO A 193 14.68 -4.81 -1.89
C PRO A 193 13.41 -4.97 -1.06
N VAL A 194 12.23 -4.76 -1.64
CA VAL A 194 10.94 -4.87 -0.97
C VAL A 194 10.05 -5.85 -1.76
N PRO A 195 9.34 -6.77 -1.10
CA PRO A 195 8.54 -7.79 -1.79
C PRO A 195 7.36 -7.16 -2.55
N LYS A 196 6.88 -7.86 -3.58
CA LYS A 196 5.67 -7.46 -4.31
C LYS A 196 4.51 -7.31 -3.32
N GLY A 197 3.76 -6.21 -3.44
CA GLY A 197 2.65 -5.90 -2.54
C GLY A 197 3.06 -5.24 -1.22
N TRP A 198 4.36 -5.11 -0.90
CA TRP A 198 4.77 -4.38 0.31
C TRP A 198 4.34 -2.91 0.26
N ARG A 199 3.85 -2.42 1.40
CA ARG A 199 3.21 -1.11 1.56
C ARG A 199 3.85 -0.35 2.71
N HIS A 200 4.25 0.90 2.49
CA HIS A 200 4.89 1.69 3.55
C HIS A 200 3.88 2.09 4.63
N GLU A 201 2.61 2.24 4.27
CA GLU A 201 1.53 2.55 5.19
C GLU A 201 1.35 1.48 6.30
N MET A 202 1.70 0.22 6.03
CA MET A 202 1.68 -0.84 7.05
C MET A 202 2.72 -0.58 8.14
N VAL A 203 3.93 -0.22 7.72
CA VAL A 203 5.02 0.07 8.65
C VAL A 203 4.76 1.40 9.36
N SER A 204 4.26 2.40 8.65
CA SER A 204 3.86 3.67 9.25
C SER A 204 2.83 3.48 10.38
N ALA A 205 1.78 2.69 10.14
CA ALA A 205 0.75 2.42 11.14
C ALA A 205 1.32 1.65 12.33
N ALA A 206 2.18 0.65 12.09
CA ALA A 206 2.84 -0.10 13.16
C ALA A 206 3.80 0.76 14.00
N MET A 207 4.58 1.65 13.37
CA MET A 207 5.44 2.61 14.08
C MET A 207 4.62 3.55 14.96
N PHE A 208 3.55 4.12 14.41
CA PHE A 208 2.64 4.95 15.19
C PHE A 208 2.01 4.17 16.35
N TRP A 209 1.52 2.96 16.10
CA TRP A 209 0.90 2.13 17.12
C TRP A 209 1.87 1.74 18.25
N ALA A 210 3.12 1.42 17.89
CA ALA A 210 4.18 1.16 18.86
C ALA A 210 4.42 2.37 19.78
N ASP A 211 4.51 3.58 19.21
CA ASP A 211 4.67 4.83 19.96
C ASP A 211 3.51 5.06 20.96
N GLN A 212 2.28 4.70 20.59
CA GLN A 212 1.09 4.94 21.43
C GLN A 212 0.88 3.88 22.52
N THR A 213 1.40 2.67 22.34
CA THR A 213 1.12 1.52 23.22
C THR A 213 2.23 1.19 24.21
N VAL A 214 3.28 2.04 24.29
CA VAL A 214 4.38 1.86 25.24
C VAL A 214 3.86 1.73 26.66
N GLY A 215 3.87 0.50 27.19
CA GLY A 215 3.50 0.18 28.57
C GLY A 215 2.04 -0.20 28.82
N ASN A 216 1.19 -0.37 27.79
CA ASN A 216 -0.18 -0.85 28.00
C ASN A 216 -0.66 -1.74 26.83
N PRO A 217 -1.10 -2.99 27.07
CA PRO A 217 -1.64 -3.83 26.01
C PRO A 217 -2.91 -3.19 25.41
N ALA A 218 -2.93 -3.17 24.07
CA ALA A 218 -3.96 -2.55 23.25
C ALA A 218 -5.35 -3.21 23.45
N VAL A 219 -6.13 -2.70 24.40
CA VAL A 219 -7.57 -2.93 24.42
C VAL A 219 -8.21 -1.78 23.66
N LEU A 220 -8.86 -2.08 22.53
CA LEU A 220 -9.58 -1.07 21.78
C LEU A 220 -10.74 -0.50 22.61
N PRO A 221 -11.01 0.80 22.51
CA PRO A 221 -12.16 1.43 23.15
C PRO A 221 -13.48 1.00 22.49
N GLU A 222 -14.61 1.30 23.16
CA GLU A 222 -15.93 1.09 22.59
C GLU A 222 -16.19 1.99 21.36
N THR A 223 -15.66 3.21 21.38
CA THR A 223 -15.73 4.21 20.29
C THR A 223 -14.33 4.71 19.96
N ALA A 224 -14.07 4.93 18.66
CA ALA A 224 -12.75 5.34 18.19
C ALA A 224 -12.36 6.71 18.77
N GLY A 225 -11.20 6.76 19.42
CA GLY A 225 -10.57 8.00 19.83
C GLY A 225 -9.64 8.54 18.74
N GLN A 226 -8.81 9.50 19.13
CA GLN A 226 -7.79 10.06 18.26
C GLN A 226 -6.78 8.99 17.82
N THR A 227 -6.31 8.14 18.73
CA THR A 227 -5.28 7.12 18.46
C THR A 227 -5.74 6.12 17.41
N GLU A 228 -6.91 5.53 17.57
CA GLU A 228 -7.42 4.51 16.65
C GLU A 228 -7.74 5.11 15.28
N LEU A 229 -8.31 6.31 15.25
CA LEU A 229 -8.57 7.03 14.00
C LEU A 229 -7.24 7.38 13.29
N THR A 230 -6.22 7.82 14.03
CA THR A 230 -4.91 8.16 13.45
C THR A 230 -4.26 6.93 12.82
N ALA A 231 -4.21 5.81 13.54
CA ALA A 231 -3.65 4.56 13.04
C ALA A 231 -4.38 4.05 11.78
N TRP A 232 -5.71 4.15 11.79
CA TRP A 232 -6.53 3.80 10.64
C TRP A 232 -6.23 4.66 9.42
N LEU A 233 -6.24 5.99 9.58
CA LEU A 233 -5.95 6.92 8.50
C LEU A 233 -4.56 6.72 7.91
N ILE A 234 -3.55 6.47 8.76
CA ILE A 234 -2.20 6.13 8.31
C ILE A 234 -2.20 4.88 7.43
N GLY A 235 -2.82 3.79 7.87
CA GLY A 235 -2.81 2.53 7.11
C GLY A 235 -3.72 2.51 5.88
N THR A 236 -4.64 3.47 5.75
CA THR A 236 -5.63 3.52 4.66
C THR A 236 -5.44 4.69 3.69
N HIS A 237 -4.45 5.57 3.88
CA HIS A 237 -4.27 6.73 3.01
C HIS A 237 -4.07 6.39 1.52
N HIS A 238 -3.59 5.17 1.22
CA HIS A 238 -3.53 4.64 -0.15
C HIS A 238 -4.70 3.73 -0.57
N GLY A 239 -5.72 3.57 0.28
CA GLY A 239 -6.95 2.81 0.01
C GLY A 239 -6.85 1.30 0.27
N LEU A 240 -5.67 0.70 0.08
CA LEU A 240 -5.52 -0.76 0.18
C LEU A 240 -5.69 -1.32 1.59
N GLY A 241 -5.32 -0.57 2.63
CA GLY A 241 -5.50 -1.03 4.02
C GLY A 241 -6.95 -1.37 4.39
N ARG A 242 -7.94 -0.89 3.63
CA ARG A 242 -9.36 -1.16 3.88
C ARG A 242 -9.77 -2.59 3.51
N CYS A 243 -9.20 -3.15 2.45
CA CYS A 243 -9.46 -4.53 2.01
C CYS A 243 -8.50 -5.55 2.65
N GLY A 244 -7.55 -5.06 3.45
CA GLY A 244 -6.43 -5.84 3.96
C GLY A 244 -5.19 -5.69 3.08
N PHE A 245 -4.06 -6.15 3.60
CA PHE A 245 -2.77 -5.99 2.94
C PHE A 245 -2.33 -7.28 2.22
N PRO A 246 -1.64 -7.17 1.08
CA PRO A 246 -1.26 -8.33 0.28
C PRO A 246 -0.03 -9.08 0.81
N VAL A 247 0.62 -8.55 1.86
CA VAL A 247 1.80 -9.17 2.49
C VAL A 247 1.52 -9.51 3.96
N GLY A 248 2.01 -10.67 4.41
CA GLY A 248 1.89 -11.10 5.79
C GLY A 248 3.03 -10.61 6.70
N VAL A 249 2.88 -10.82 8.01
CA VAL A 249 3.86 -10.43 9.06
C VAL A 249 5.30 -10.81 8.72
N ALA A 250 5.55 -12.04 8.27
CA ALA A 250 6.90 -12.51 7.97
C ALA A 250 7.56 -11.72 6.82
N GLN A 251 6.80 -11.38 5.78
CA GLN A 251 7.28 -10.59 4.64
C GLN A 251 7.47 -9.12 5.03
N LEU A 252 6.56 -8.56 5.85
CA LEU A 252 6.66 -7.19 6.34
C LEU A 252 7.90 -7.01 7.21
N LEU A 253 8.11 -7.88 8.21
CA LEU A 253 9.26 -7.84 9.10
C LEU A 253 10.57 -8.16 8.38
N GLY A 254 10.54 -9.07 7.40
CA GLY A 254 11.73 -9.46 6.62
C GLY A 254 12.43 -8.30 5.91
N VAL A 255 11.70 -7.22 5.64
CA VAL A 255 12.21 -5.97 5.04
C VAL A 255 12.89 -5.05 6.06
N LEU A 256 12.46 -5.10 7.32
CA LEU A 256 12.97 -4.25 8.38
C LEU A 256 14.28 -4.81 8.93
N SER A 257 15.27 -3.93 9.11
CA SER A 257 16.50 -4.22 9.86
C SER A 257 16.21 -4.46 11.35
N ALA A 258 17.18 -5.04 12.06
CA ALA A 258 17.04 -5.27 13.49
C ALA A 258 16.83 -3.98 14.31
N GLU A 259 17.33 -2.84 13.84
CA GLU A 259 17.12 -1.54 14.49
C GLU A 259 15.69 -1.03 14.27
N GLU A 260 15.18 -1.15 13.04
CA GLU A 260 13.82 -0.71 12.66
C GLU A 260 12.70 -1.54 13.31
N ARG A 261 13.04 -2.70 13.87
CA ARG A 261 12.11 -3.58 14.60
C ARG A 261 12.03 -3.29 16.10
N LYS A 262 12.91 -2.43 16.63
CA LYS A 262 12.96 -2.07 18.06
C LYS A 262 11.77 -1.19 18.46
N ASP A 263 11.79 -0.74 19.72
CA ASP A 263 10.83 0.23 20.27
C ASP A 263 9.37 -0.20 20.11
N GLY A 264 9.11 -1.51 20.14
CA GLY A 264 7.77 -2.08 20.05
C GLY A 264 7.23 -2.25 18.62
N VAL A 265 7.96 -1.85 17.58
CA VAL A 265 7.50 -1.94 16.18
C VAL A 265 7.22 -3.38 15.77
N GLU A 266 8.08 -4.33 16.11
CA GLU A 266 7.83 -5.74 15.79
C GLU A 266 6.57 -6.29 16.47
N GLU A 267 6.33 -5.90 17.72
CA GLU A 267 5.13 -6.30 18.46
C GLU A 267 3.87 -5.65 17.85
N ALA A 268 3.92 -4.36 17.52
CA ALA A 268 2.84 -3.66 16.85
C ALA A 268 2.49 -4.30 15.50
N VAL A 269 3.48 -4.71 14.71
CA VAL A 269 3.27 -5.45 13.45
C VAL A 269 2.53 -6.77 13.71
N ARG A 270 2.93 -7.53 14.74
CA ARG A 270 2.30 -8.82 15.09
C ARG A 270 0.87 -8.61 15.59
N LEU A 271 0.63 -7.58 16.39
CA LEU A 271 -0.69 -7.24 16.89
C LEU A 271 -1.61 -6.84 15.75
N LEU A 272 -1.22 -5.84 14.96
CA LEU A 272 -2.02 -5.30 13.86
C LEU A 272 -2.30 -6.37 12.80
N TYR A 273 -1.29 -7.09 12.33
CA TYR A 273 -1.41 -7.90 11.11
C TYR A 273 -1.30 -9.42 11.33
N GLY A 274 -0.97 -9.86 12.55
CA GLY A 274 -0.79 -11.27 12.88
C GLY A 274 -1.93 -11.88 13.68
N VAL A 275 -2.59 -11.10 14.53
CA VAL A 275 -3.63 -11.59 15.45
C VAL A 275 -5.00 -10.92 15.27
N GLY A 276 -5.14 -10.01 14.29
CA GLY A 276 -6.44 -9.47 13.88
C GLY A 276 -6.78 -8.06 14.37
N LEU A 277 -5.84 -7.34 15.01
CA LEU A 277 -6.15 -6.02 15.56
C LEU A 277 -6.46 -4.98 14.47
N TRP A 278 -5.92 -5.13 13.25
CA TRP A 278 -6.25 -4.26 12.13
C TRP A 278 -7.71 -4.42 11.70
N GLU A 279 -8.22 -5.64 11.69
CA GLU A 279 -9.62 -5.98 11.41
C GLU A 279 -10.53 -5.46 12.52
N ASP A 280 -10.10 -5.56 13.78
CA ASP A 280 -10.82 -4.98 14.91
C ASP A 280 -10.85 -3.43 14.83
N LEU A 281 -9.76 -2.79 14.38
CA LEU A 281 -9.74 -1.36 14.08
C LEU A 281 -10.72 -0.99 12.96
N ALA A 282 -10.79 -1.79 11.88
CA ALA A 282 -11.74 -1.58 10.80
C ALA A 282 -13.19 -1.62 11.33
N ALA A 283 -13.53 -2.64 12.13
CA ALA A 283 -14.84 -2.78 12.75
C ALA A 283 -15.14 -1.64 13.74
N LEU A 284 -14.14 -1.14 14.47
CA LEU A 284 -14.25 0.03 15.34
C LEU A 284 -14.55 1.31 14.54
N MET A 285 -13.88 1.53 13.41
CA MET A 285 -14.14 2.68 12.53
C MET A 285 -15.55 2.63 11.96
N GLU A 286 -15.98 1.47 11.47
CA GLU A 286 -17.32 1.29 10.93
C GLU A 286 -18.39 1.55 12.00
N ARG A 287 -18.20 1.04 13.22
CA ARG A 287 -19.12 1.30 14.33
C ARG A 287 -19.16 2.77 14.75
N THR A 288 -18.01 3.46 14.74
CA THR A 288 -17.90 4.83 15.26
C THR A 288 -18.33 5.89 14.26
N PHE A 289 -17.93 5.74 12.98
CA PHE A 289 -18.15 6.75 11.95
C PHE A 289 -19.11 6.30 10.84
N GLY A 290 -19.46 5.01 10.80
CA GLY A 290 -20.14 4.42 9.66
C GLY A 290 -19.22 4.28 8.43
N PRO A 291 -19.64 3.51 7.42
CA PRO A 291 -18.84 3.29 6.22
C PRO A 291 -18.53 4.59 5.47
N TRP A 292 -19.49 5.52 5.41
CA TRP A 292 -19.33 6.82 4.73
C TRP A 292 -18.46 7.80 5.52
N GLY A 293 -18.60 7.84 6.85
CA GLY A 293 -17.79 8.73 7.68
C GLY A 293 -16.32 8.34 7.66
N ALA A 294 -16.02 7.04 7.75
CA ALA A 294 -14.65 6.53 7.63
C ALA A 294 -14.05 6.90 6.25
N SER A 295 -14.76 6.60 5.15
CA SER A 295 -14.29 6.94 3.79
C SER A 295 -14.10 8.44 3.58
N TYR A 296 -14.95 9.27 4.20
CA TYR A 296 -14.83 10.72 4.12
C TYR A 296 -13.54 11.21 4.78
N LEU A 297 -13.23 10.72 5.98
CA LEU A 297 -12.01 11.10 6.70
C LEU A 297 -10.74 10.60 5.98
N GLU A 298 -10.78 9.39 5.43
CA GLU A 298 -9.72 8.85 4.56
C GLU A 298 -9.46 9.76 3.35
N ALA A 299 -10.53 10.22 2.71
CA ALA A 299 -10.45 11.11 1.56
C ALA A 299 -9.84 12.49 1.91
N LEU A 300 -10.09 13.00 3.12
CA LEU A 300 -9.48 14.26 3.58
C LEU A 300 -7.96 14.14 3.71
N LEU A 301 -7.47 13.06 4.33
CA LEU A 301 -6.02 12.83 4.42
C LEU A 301 -5.42 12.63 3.03
N ARG A 302 -6.06 11.82 2.17
CA ARG A 302 -5.59 11.59 0.81
C ARG A 302 -5.57 12.88 -0.02
N ALA A 303 -6.57 13.76 0.15
CA ALA A 303 -6.59 15.05 -0.52
C ALA A 303 -5.44 15.96 -0.04
N ALA A 304 -5.14 15.97 1.26
CA ALA A 304 -4.01 16.72 1.80
C ALA A 304 -2.68 16.22 1.22
N ASP A 305 -2.42 14.91 1.25
CA ASP A 305 -1.21 14.29 0.68
C ASP A 305 -1.06 14.59 -0.82
N VAL A 306 -2.08 14.26 -1.63
CA VAL A 306 -2.02 14.44 -3.08
C VAL A 306 -1.76 15.88 -3.47
N THR A 307 -2.41 16.84 -2.82
CA THR A 307 -2.24 18.25 -3.18
C THR A 307 -0.89 18.81 -2.73
N ILE A 308 -0.34 18.37 -1.59
CA ILE A 308 1.03 18.76 -1.16
C ILE A 308 2.06 18.15 -2.11
N SER A 309 1.89 16.86 -2.42
CA SER A 309 2.64 16.14 -3.43
C SER A 309 2.65 16.84 -4.81
N GLN A 310 1.52 17.43 -5.23
CA GLN A 310 1.39 18.17 -6.49
C GLN A 310 2.08 19.55 -6.46
N GLU A 311 2.19 20.15 -5.27
CA GLU A 311 2.89 21.42 -5.07
C GLU A 311 4.41 21.27 -4.98
N GLY A 312 4.93 20.04 -5.04
CA GLY A 312 6.37 19.76 -4.87
C GLY A 312 6.85 20.00 -3.44
N ARG A 313 5.96 19.77 -2.47
CA ARG A 313 6.18 20.00 -1.04
C ARG A 313 6.07 18.71 -0.26
#